data_AF-A0A1R0KVP4-F1
#
_entry.id   AF-A0A1R0KVP4-F1
#
_cell.length_a   1.000
_cell.length_b   1.000
_cell.length_c   1.000
_cell.angle_alpha   90.00
_cell.angle_beta   90.00
_cell.angle_gamma   90.00
#
_symmetry.space_group_name_H-M   'P 1'
#
loop_
_entity.id
_entity.type
_entity.pdbx_description
1 polymer ?
#
loop_
_entity_poly.entity_id
_entity_poly.type
_entity_poly.pdbx_seq_one_letter_code
_entity_poly.pdbx_strand_id
1 'polypeptide(L)'
;MRVVPADLLLFYYARHGLRDQDDRLRLALPGSMDTPRDARRSSLPVDFVLEIMKRAAAQHRIVILDCCYSGLAMASPAAADLHLVTATNRTAKAAYRVDARNTEFTGELVRVLVDGPGPVDLGGLHRHLDRALLARGLPRPLQRCVDHSSDLVLRP
;
A
#
# COMPACT_ATOMS: atom_id res chain seq x y z
N MET A 1 28.45 -5.94 13.56
CA MET A 1 27.97 -4.66 12.99
C MET A 1 26.69 -4.28 13.72
N ARG A 2 26.69 -3.19 14.49
CA ARG A 2 25.55 -2.78 15.32
C ARG A 2 24.65 -1.91 14.43
N VAL A 3 23.54 -2.47 13.96
CA VAL A 3 22.56 -1.71 13.17
C VAL A 3 21.84 -0.79 14.16
N VAL A 4 21.98 0.52 13.98
CA VAL A 4 21.13 1.49 14.67
C VAL A 4 19.73 1.32 14.06
N PRO A 5 18.69 1.00 14.85
CA PRO A 5 17.34 0.85 14.32
C PRO A 5 16.89 2.16 13.65
N ALA A 6 16.25 2.05 12.49
CA ALA A 6 15.62 3.22 11.88
C ALA A 6 14.36 3.60 12.66
N ASP A 7 14.05 4.89 12.78
CA ASP A 7 12.77 5.31 13.38
C ASP A 7 11.60 4.85 12.50
N LEU A 8 11.77 4.92 11.17
CA LEU A 8 10.73 4.58 10.20
C LEU A 8 11.29 3.82 9.01
N LEU A 9 10.62 2.72 8.65
CA LEU A 9 10.79 2.02 7.39
C LEU A 9 9.48 2.07 6.61
N LEU A 10 9.52 2.69 5.43
CA LEU A 10 8.41 2.76 4.50
C LEU A 10 8.69 1.88 3.28
N PHE A 11 7.77 0.97 2.98
CA PHE A 11 7.68 0.34 1.67
C PHE A 11 6.48 0.90 0.93
N TYR A 12 6.74 1.58 -0.18
CA TYR A 12 5.70 2.10 -1.07
C TYR A 12 5.84 1.44 -2.43
N TYR A 13 4.75 0.85 -2.93
CA TYR A 13 4.72 0.20 -4.24
C TYR A 13 3.55 0.74 -5.06
N ALA A 14 3.84 1.24 -6.26
CA ALA A 14 2.84 1.72 -7.22
C ALA A 14 3.09 1.14 -8.61
N ARG A 15 2.29 0.14 -9.00
CA ARG A 15 2.31 -0.51 -10.34
C ARG A 15 1.16 -1.51 -10.43
N HIS A 16 1.14 -2.34 -11.46
CA HIS A 16 0.24 -3.48 -11.59
C HIS A 16 0.36 -4.44 -10.39
N GLY A 17 -0.81 -4.81 -9.87
CA GLY A 17 -1.00 -5.89 -8.92
C GLY A 17 -1.65 -7.04 -9.66
N LEU A 18 -1.06 -8.22 -9.56
CA LEU A 18 -1.53 -9.43 -10.22
C LEU A 18 -2.16 -10.35 -9.18
N ARG A 19 -3.18 -11.08 -9.60
CA ARG A 19 -3.81 -12.14 -8.79
C ARG A 19 -3.36 -13.48 -9.36
N ASP A 20 -2.74 -14.31 -8.54
CA ASP A 20 -2.37 -15.65 -8.95
C ASP A 20 -3.53 -16.65 -8.80
N GLN A 21 -3.29 -17.92 -9.12
CA GLN A 21 -4.27 -19.00 -9.03
C GLN A 21 -4.77 -19.28 -7.61
N ASP A 22 -4.00 -18.87 -6.59
CA ASP A 22 -4.27 -19.13 -5.16
C ASP A 22 -4.95 -17.91 -4.49
N ASP A 23 -5.45 -16.97 -5.29
CA ASP A 23 -6.00 -15.69 -4.80
C ASP A 23 -5.00 -14.86 -3.96
N ARG A 24 -3.70 -14.97 -4.30
CA ARG A 24 -2.65 -14.20 -3.64
C ARG A 24 -2.25 -13.01 -4.50
N LEU A 25 -2.02 -11.89 -3.82
CA LEU A 25 -1.47 -10.70 -4.46
C LEU A 25 -0.01 -10.93 -4.83
N ARG A 26 0.31 -10.61 -6.08
CA ARG A 26 1.67 -10.51 -6.58
C ARG A 26 1.96 -9.09 -7.08
N LEU A 27 3.17 -8.62 -6.80
CA LEU A 27 3.69 -7.35 -7.24
C LEU A 27 4.41 -7.56 -8.57
N ALA A 28 3.85 -7.01 -9.65
CA ALA A 28 4.46 -7.06 -10.98
C ALA A 28 5.84 -6.39 -11.02
N LEU A 29 6.78 -7.08 -11.64
CA LEU A 29 8.12 -6.61 -11.98
C LEU A 29 8.22 -6.43 -13.51
N PRO A 30 9.25 -5.75 -14.02
CA PRO A 30 9.53 -5.75 -15.45
C PRO A 30 9.59 -7.18 -16.00
N GLY A 31 8.80 -7.48 -17.03
CA GLY A 31 8.68 -8.82 -17.62
C GLY A 31 7.67 -9.76 -16.94
N SER A 32 6.94 -9.32 -15.92
CA SER A 32 5.83 -10.10 -15.37
C SER A 32 4.72 -10.31 -16.41
N MET A 33 4.15 -11.51 -16.42
CA MET A 33 3.04 -11.88 -17.30
C MET A 33 1.72 -11.83 -16.54
N ASP A 34 0.73 -11.10 -17.06
CA ASP A 34 -0.59 -10.90 -16.45
C ASP A 34 -1.55 -12.06 -16.77
N THR A 35 -1.18 -13.25 -16.31
CA THR A 35 -2.08 -14.41 -16.23
C THR A 35 -1.96 -15.03 -14.83
N PRO A 36 -3.03 -15.61 -14.25
CA PRO A 36 -2.94 -16.20 -12.92
C PRO A 36 -1.85 -17.28 -12.79
N ARG A 37 -1.63 -18.07 -13.86
CA ARG A 37 -0.61 -19.13 -13.91
C ARG A 37 0.80 -18.54 -13.90
N ASP A 38 1.03 -17.53 -14.72
CA ASP A 38 2.37 -17.00 -14.96
C ASP A 38 2.77 -15.93 -13.95
N ALA A 39 1.81 -15.20 -13.38
CA ALA A 39 2.04 -14.24 -12.31
C ALA A 39 2.83 -14.91 -11.17
N ARG A 40 2.46 -16.13 -10.75
CA ARG A 40 3.17 -16.87 -9.70
C ARG A 40 4.66 -17.07 -9.97
N ARG A 41 5.07 -17.20 -11.24
CA ARG A 41 6.45 -17.49 -11.66
C ARG A 41 7.25 -16.25 -12.08
N SER A 42 6.57 -15.19 -12.48
CA SER A 42 7.18 -14.01 -13.11
C SER A 42 7.05 -12.73 -12.29
N SER A 43 6.50 -12.80 -11.08
CA SER A 43 6.26 -11.64 -10.21
C SER A 43 6.57 -11.92 -8.74
N LEU A 44 6.64 -10.86 -7.92
CA LEU A 44 7.05 -10.95 -6.52
C LEU A 44 5.84 -11.19 -5.61
N PRO A 45 5.76 -12.29 -4.83
CA PRO A 45 4.70 -12.44 -3.83
C PRO A 45 4.73 -11.33 -2.78
N VAL A 46 3.58 -10.71 -2.52
CA VAL A 46 3.50 -9.64 -1.50
C VAL A 46 3.89 -10.15 -0.12
N ASP A 47 3.55 -11.40 0.20
CA ASP A 47 3.86 -12.04 1.50
C ASP A 47 5.37 -12.05 1.78
N PHE A 48 6.21 -12.18 0.75
CA PHE A 48 7.67 -12.11 0.91
C PHE A 48 8.14 -10.72 1.36
N VAL A 49 7.55 -9.66 0.79
CA VAL A 49 7.84 -8.27 1.18
C VAL A 49 7.36 -8.00 2.60
N LEU A 50 6.13 -8.41 2.93
CA LEU A 50 5.55 -8.22 4.25
C LEU A 50 6.37 -8.94 5.33
N GLU A 51 6.86 -10.16 5.06
CA GLU A 51 7.74 -10.89 5.99
C GLU A 51 9.08 -10.17 6.23
N ILE A 52 9.68 -9.59 5.17
CA ILE A 52 10.90 -8.78 5.32
C ILE A 52 10.61 -7.53 6.16
N MET A 53 9.54 -6.81 5.85
CA MET A 53 9.13 -5.60 6.57
C MET A 53 8.87 -5.90 8.04
N LYS A 54 8.16 -7.00 8.35
CA LYS A 54 7.85 -7.44 9.71
C LYS A 54 9.11 -7.70 10.56
N ARG A 55 10.19 -8.18 9.95
CA ARG A 55 11.45 -8.51 10.63
C ARG A 55 12.44 -7.34 10.67
N ALA A 56 12.15 -6.25 9.98
CA ALA A 56 13.07 -5.12 9.90
C ALA A 56 13.28 -4.45 11.27
N ALA A 57 14.53 -4.05 11.54
CA ALA A 57 14.88 -3.29 12.73
C ALA A 57 14.47 -1.81 12.58
N ALA A 58 13.17 -1.53 12.70
CA ALA A 58 12.59 -0.19 12.69
C ALA A 58 11.47 -0.06 13.71
N GLN A 59 11.31 1.14 14.32
CA GLN A 59 10.22 1.40 15.27
C GLN A 59 8.86 1.42 14.57
N HIS A 60 8.79 2.11 13.43
CA HIS A 60 7.59 2.17 12.59
C HIS A 60 7.83 1.45 11.26
N ARG A 61 6.93 0.53 10.90
CA ARG A 61 6.98 -0.24 9.66
C ARG A 61 5.69 -0.01 8.90
N ILE A 62 5.78 0.74 7.81
CA ILE A 62 4.63 1.18 7.02
C ILE A 62 4.74 0.58 5.64
N VAL A 63 3.64 0.01 5.17
CA VAL A 63 3.50 -0.53 3.83
C VAL A 63 2.34 0.20 3.15
N ILE A 64 2.58 0.75 1.96
CA ILE A 64 1.56 1.37 1.13
C ILE A 64 1.57 0.67 -0.24
N LEU A 65 0.43 0.09 -0.61
CA LEU A 65 0.26 -0.65 -1.86
C LEU A 65 -0.74 0.05 -2.76
N ASP A 66 -0.24 0.71 -3.80
CA ASP A 66 -1.02 1.31 -4.87
C ASP A 66 -1.02 0.40 -6.11
N CYS A 67 -1.84 -0.63 -6.05
CA CYS A 67 -1.98 -1.60 -7.13
C CYS A 67 -3.36 -2.26 -7.15
N CYS A 68 -3.71 -2.86 -8.29
CA CYS A 68 -4.94 -3.66 -8.40
C CYS A 68 -4.97 -4.77 -7.35
N TYR A 69 -6.14 -4.99 -6.75
CA TYR A 69 -6.37 -6.02 -5.74
C TYR A 69 -5.48 -5.89 -4.50
N SER A 70 -4.90 -4.70 -4.26
CA SER A 70 -3.97 -4.44 -3.14
C SER A 70 -4.56 -4.86 -1.78
N GLY A 71 -5.88 -4.77 -1.61
CA GLY A 71 -6.58 -5.23 -0.40
C GLY A 71 -6.46 -6.73 -0.10
N LEU A 72 -5.97 -7.57 -1.02
CA LEU A 72 -5.61 -8.97 -0.73
C LEU A 72 -4.47 -9.06 0.29
N ALA A 73 -3.56 -8.07 0.34
CA ALA A 73 -2.48 -8.03 1.33
C ALA A 73 -3.00 -7.96 2.78
N MET A 74 -4.22 -7.45 2.99
CA MET A 74 -4.83 -7.37 4.33
C MET A 74 -5.03 -8.74 4.97
N ALA A 75 -5.21 -9.80 4.18
CA ALA A 75 -5.39 -11.16 4.64
C ALA A 75 -4.07 -11.88 4.95
N SER A 76 -2.93 -11.26 4.65
CA SER A 76 -1.62 -11.85 4.94
C SER A 76 -1.37 -11.89 6.45
N PRO A 77 -0.97 -13.04 7.02
CA PRO A 77 -0.51 -13.11 8.41
C PRO A 77 0.67 -12.19 8.68
N ALA A 78 1.53 -11.95 7.69
CA ALA A 78 2.69 -11.08 7.79
C ALA A 78 2.29 -9.59 7.96
N ALA A 79 1.08 -9.21 7.53
CA ALA A 79 0.55 -7.86 7.73
C ALA A 79 0.12 -7.58 9.17
N ALA A 80 0.07 -8.60 10.05
CA ALA A 80 -0.42 -8.43 11.42
C ALA A 80 0.38 -7.43 12.25
N ASP A 81 1.67 -7.31 11.99
CA ASP A 81 2.61 -6.47 12.75
C ASP A 81 3.09 -5.26 11.92
N LEU A 82 2.31 -4.86 10.90
CA LEU A 82 2.61 -3.77 9.98
C LEU A 82 1.46 -2.77 9.90
N HIS A 83 1.80 -1.48 9.81
CA HIS A 83 0.84 -0.49 9.35
C HIS A 83 0.69 -0.62 7.83
N LEU A 84 -0.49 -0.99 7.34
CA LEU A 84 -0.71 -1.26 5.92
C LEU A 84 -1.83 -0.37 5.38
N VAL A 85 -1.57 0.33 4.29
CA VAL A 85 -2.57 1.07 3.51
C VAL A 85 -2.62 0.50 2.09
N THR A 86 -3.81 0.22 1.59
CA THR A 86 -4.00 -0.30 0.23
C THR A 86 -4.88 0.66 -0.57
N ALA A 87 -4.56 0.87 -1.85
CA ALA A 87 -5.34 1.74 -2.72
C ALA A 87 -6.74 1.20 -3.05
N THR A 88 -6.91 -0.12 -2.97
CA THR A 88 -8.17 -0.79 -3.31
C THR A 88 -8.52 -1.87 -2.29
N ASN A 89 -9.76 -2.37 -2.38
CA ASN A 89 -10.15 -3.63 -1.77
C ASN A 89 -9.60 -4.85 -2.57
N ARG A 90 -9.98 -6.06 -2.15
CA ARG A 90 -9.52 -7.32 -2.76
C ARG A 90 -10.06 -7.62 -4.17
N THR A 91 -11.11 -6.94 -4.63
CA THR A 91 -11.76 -7.21 -5.93
C THR A 91 -11.61 -6.08 -6.94
N ALA A 92 -11.28 -4.87 -6.49
CA ALA A 92 -11.19 -3.70 -7.34
C ALA A 92 -9.81 -3.52 -7.98
N LYS A 93 -9.81 -2.98 -9.20
CA LYS A 93 -8.62 -2.48 -9.89
C LYS A 93 -8.29 -1.07 -9.43
N ALA A 94 -7.01 -0.72 -9.36
CA ALA A 94 -6.59 0.65 -9.03
C ALA A 94 -6.92 1.58 -10.21
N ALA A 95 -7.46 2.76 -9.92
CA ALA A 95 -7.86 3.73 -10.92
C ALA A 95 -6.68 4.61 -11.34
N TYR A 96 -6.59 4.90 -12.64
CA TYR A 96 -5.61 5.81 -13.22
C TYR A 96 -6.21 6.47 -14.47
N ARG A 97 -5.61 7.58 -14.90
CA ARG A 97 -5.91 8.22 -16.18
C ARG A 97 -4.67 8.16 -17.05
N VAL A 98 -4.84 7.90 -18.34
CA VAL A 98 -3.74 7.72 -19.30
C VAL A 98 -2.80 8.93 -19.33
N ASP A 99 -3.37 10.12 -19.16
CA ASP A 99 -2.63 11.40 -19.27
C ASP A 99 -2.19 11.94 -17.91
N ALA A 100 -2.52 11.24 -16.82
CA ALA A 100 -2.15 11.65 -15.47
C ALA A 100 -0.75 11.15 -15.10
N ARG A 101 0.02 12.00 -14.42
CA ARG A 101 1.33 11.64 -13.88
C ARG A 101 1.27 10.50 -12.86
N ASN A 102 0.20 10.46 -12.07
CA ASN A 102 0.01 9.50 -10.97
C ASN A 102 -1.29 8.72 -11.18
N THR A 103 -1.39 7.55 -10.52
CA THR A 103 -2.70 6.91 -10.28
C THR A 103 -3.61 7.84 -9.48
N GLU A 104 -4.90 7.53 -9.43
CA GLU A 104 -5.84 8.33 -8.66
C GLU A 104 -5.55 8.30 -7.15
N PHE A 105 -5.17 7.14 -6.63
CA PHE A 105 -4.78 7.00 -5.23
C PHE A 105 -3.50 7.79 -4.93
N THR A 106 -2.46 7.65 -5.75
CA THR A 106 -1.18 8.30 -5.52
C THR A 106 -1.25 9.81 -5.76
N GLY A 107 -2.03 10.24 -6.74
CA GLY A 107 -2.32 11.66 -6.94
C GLY A 107 -2.91 12.30 -5.69
N GLU A 108 -3.92 11.65 -5.09
CA GLU A 108 -4.55 12.14 -3.86
C GLU A 108 -3.62 12.03 -2.64
N LEU A 109 -2.86 10.94 -2.51
CA LEU A 109 -1.86 10.77 -1.45
C LEU A 109 -0.83 11.91 -1.46
N VAL A 110 -0.25 12.19 -2.63
CA VAL A 110 0.71 13.28 -2.80
C VAL A 110 0.05 14.62 -2.49
N ARG A 111 -1.18 14.86 -2.97
CA ARG A 111 -1.91 16.09 -2.69
C ARG A 111 -2.11 16.33 -1.19
N VAL A 112 -2.46 15.30 -0.43
CA VAL A 112 -2.63 15.41 1.04
C VAL A 112 -1.30 15.70 1.73
N LEU A 113 -0.24 14.99 1.33
CA LEU A 113 1.06 15.12 1.97
C LEU A 113 1.76 16.44 1.62
N VAL A 114 1.58 16.97 0.41
CA VAL A 114 2.28 18.17 -0.06
C VAL A 114 1.44 19.43 0.11
N ASP A 115 0.15 19.38 -0.24
CA ASP A 115 -0.72 20.57 -0.31
C ASP A 115 -1.78 20.61 0.81
N GLY A 116 -1.85 19.57 1.65
CA GLY A 116 -2.81 19.49 2.74
C GLY A 116 -2.56 20.56 3.83
N PRO A 117 -3.62 21.07 4.48
CA PRO A 117 -3.47 22.03 5.58
C PRO A 117 -3.10 21.32 6.89
N GLY A 118 -2.19 21.90 7.68
CA GLY A 118 -1.92 21.52 9.09
C GLY A 118 -1.43 20.08 9.28
N PRO A 119 -1.06 19.65 10.49
CA PRO A 119 -0.46 18.33 10.67
C PRO A 119 -1.37 17.18 10.17
N VAL A 120 -0.78 16.11 9.63
CA VAL A 120 -1.51 14.89 9.23
C VAL A 120 -0.82 13.64 9.76
N ASP A 121 -1.59 12.81 10.46
CA ASP A 121 -1.19 11.48 10.89
C ASP A 121 -1.66 10.40 9.88
N LEU A 122 -1.19 9.16 10.05
CA LEU A 122 -1.55 8.07 9.14
C LEU A 122 -3.07 7.78 9.10
N GLY A 123 -3.76 7.91 10.22
CA GLY A 123 -5.21 7.73 10.29
C GLY A 123 -5.98 8.84 9.57
N GLY A 124 -5.53 10.09 9.73
CA GLY A 124 -6.05 11.28 9.06
C GLY A 124 -5.80 11.23 7.57
N LEU A 125 -4.61 10.79 7.15
CA LEU A 125 -4.29 10.52 5.77
C LEU A 125 -5.28 9.52 5.16
N HIS A 126 -5.50 8.36 5.79
CA HIS A 126 -6.45 7.36 5.30
C HIS A 126 -7.87 7.91 5.21
N ARG A 127 -8.37 8.59 6.26
CA ARG A 127 -9.71 9.21 6.24
C ARG A 127 -9.87 10.19 5.10
N HIS A 128 -8.84 10.98 4.82
CA HIS A 128 -8.87 11.94 3.72
C HIS A 128 -8.91 11.24 2.36
N LEU A 129 -8.01 10.28 2.14
CA LEU A 129 -7.98 9.44 0.94
C LEU A 129 -9.34 8.76 0.71
N ASP A 130 -9.91 8.15 1.74
CA ASP A 130 -11.19 7.45 1.66
C ASP A 130 -12.33 8.38 1.24
N ARG A 131 -12.45 9.55 1.87
CA ARG A 131 -13.48 10.53 1.53
C ARG A 131 -13.31 11.05 0.10
N ALA A 132 -12.09 11.41 -0.29
CA ALA A 132 -11.81 11.99 -1.60
C ALA A 132 -12.06 10.98 -2.73
N LEU A 133 -11.62 9.72 -2.56
CA LEU A 133 -11.82 8.67 -3.56
C LEU A 133 -13.30 8.25 -3.63
N LEU A 134 -13.98 8.13 -2.49
CA LEU A 134 -15.41 7.83 -2.46
C LEU A 134 -16.25 8.90 -3.17
N ALA A 135 -15.98 10.18 -2.93
CA ALA A 135 -16.69 11.29 -3.56
C ALA A 135 -16.57 11.29 -5.10
N ARG A 136 -15.53 10.65 -5.62
CA ARG A 136 -15.24 10.54 -7.06
C ARG A 136 -15.71 9.20 -7.65
N GLY A 137 -16.36 8.35 -6.87
CA GLY A 137 -16.80 7.01 -7.29
C GLY A 137 -15.63 6.05 -7.54
N LEU A 138 -14.48 6.30 -6.92
CA LEU A 138 -13.26 5.51 -7.11
C LEU A 138 -13.14 4.41 -6.04
N PRO A 139 -12.28 3.39 -6.28
CA PRO A 139 -12.00 2.37 -5.27
C PRO A 139 -11.59 2.99 -3.93
N ARG A 140 -12.21 2.51 -2.86
CA ARG A 140 -11.92 2.96 -1.51
C ARG A 140 -10.64 2.29 -0.98
N PRO A 141 -9.75 3.05 -0.33
CA PRO A 141 -8.55 2.51 0.27
C PRO A 141 -8.89 1.80 1.59
N LEU A 142 -8.09 0.79 1.94
CA LEU A 142 -8.19 0.11 3.23
C LEU A 142 -6.97 0.45 4.08
N GLN A 143 -7.15 0.41 5.40
CA GLN A 143 -6.08 0.60 6.37
C GLN A 143 -6.12 -0.51 7.41
N ARG A 144 -4.93 -1.00 7.77
CA ARG A 144 -4.69 -1.84 8.94
C ARG A 144 -3.67 -1.12 9.81
N CYS A 145 -4.02 -0.94 11.07
CA CYS A 145 -3.16 -0.34 12.08
C CYS A 145 -2.62 -1.42 13.02
N VAL A 146 -1.45 -1.15 13.59
CA VAL A 146 -0.86 -1.87 14.72
C VAL A 146 -0.61 -0.86 15.83
N ASP A 147 -1.05 -1.19 17.05
CA ASP A 147 -1.00 -0.29 18.20
C ASP A 147 -1.48 1.13 17.83
N HIS A 148 -0.69 2.15 18.16
CA HIS A 148 -0.95 3.57 17.88
C HIS A 148 -0.34 4.05 16.56
N SER A 149 -0.05 3.14 15.62
CA SER A 149 0.57 3.54 14.34
C SER A 149 -0.28 4.48 13.50
N SER A 150 -1.59 4.58 13.72
CA SER A 150 -2.43 5.61 13.06
C SER A 150 -2.06 7.03 13.45
N ASP A 151 -1.46 7.23 14.63
CA ASP A 151 -1.24 8.54 15.24
C ASP A 151 0.14 9.10 14.88
N LEU A 152 0.94 8.32 14.13
CA LEU A 152 2.22 8.75 13.62
C LEU A 152 2.02 9.87 12.60
N VAL A 153 2.53 11.06 12.97
CA VAL A 153 2.48 12.28 12.16
C VAL A 153 3.46 12.18 11.01
N LEU A 154 2.95 12.27 9.78
CA LEU A 154 3.74 12.25 8.54
C LEU A 154 4.13 13.65 8.08
N ARG A 155 3.31 14.65 8.42
CA ARG A 155 3.60 16.06 8.22
C ARG A 155 3.22 16.80 9.49
N PRO A 156 4.17 17.42 10.20
CA PRO A 156 3.89 18.26 11.34
C PRO A 156 3.34 19.64 10.94
#